data_AF-A0A662S934-F1
#
_entry.id   AF-A0A662S934-F1
#
_cell.length_a   1.000
_cell.length_b   1.000
_cell.length_c   1.000
_cell.angle_alpha   90.00
_cell.angle_beta   90.00
_cell.angle_gamma   90.00
#
_symmetry.space_group_name_H-M   'P 1'
#
loop_
_entity.id
_entity.type
_entity.pdbx_description
1 polymer ?
#
loop_
_entity_poly.entity_id
_entity_poly.type
_entity_poly.pdbx_seq_one_letter_code
_entity_poly.pdbx_strand_id
1 'polypeptide(L)'
;MAKFIDLAKILDWPKIVKEIKENREELVIKEKDKPVAVIIPFSSYQDWLVSKKLAKEKFFKLVNKIQERTKKEDPQKIEKLVNEAIREIRNT
;
A
#
# COMPACT_ATOMS: atom_id res chain seq x y z
N MET A 1 -16.69 -2.47 1.11
CA MET A 1 -16.79 -1.01 0.96
C MET A 1 -16.44 -0.41 2.31
N ALA A 2 -15.50 0.52 2.41
CA ALA A 2 -15.06 1.04 3.71
C ALA A 2 -16.19 1.82 4.39
N LYS A 3 -16.43 1.56 5.68
CA LYS A 3 -17.38 2.32 6.49
C LYS A 3 -16.70 3.59 7.02
N PHE A 4 -17.48 4.63 7.24
CA PHE A 4 -16.99 5.90 7.77
C PHE A 4 -17.72 6.26 9.06
N ILE A 5 -16.97 6.71 10.06
CA ILE A 5 -17.53 7.24 11.30
C ILE A 5 -16.82 8.51 11.72
N ASP A 6 -17.56 9.50 12.21
CA ASP A 6 -16.95 10.67 12.84
C ASP A 6 -16.38 10.27 14.20
N LEU A 7 -15.19 10.76 14.54
CA LEU A 7 -14.51 10.53 15.80
C LEU A 7 -15.41 10.87 17.00
N ALA A 8 -16.19 11.96 16.89
CA ALA A 8 -17.14 12.39 17.92
C ALA A 8 -18.35 11.45 18.10
N LYS A 9 -18.59 10.52 17.17
CA LYS A 9 -19.70 9.55 17.20
C LYS A 9 -19.28 8.16 17.68
N ILE A 10 -18.02 7.98 18.09
CA ILE A 10 -17.53 6.72 18.66
C ILE A 10 -18.01 6.64 20.11
N LEU A 11 -19.16 5.99 20.31
CA LEU A 11 -19.82 5.87 21.62
C LEU A 11 -19.70 4.46 22.23
N ASP A 12 -19.63 3.41 21.40
CA ASP A 12 -19.60 2.01 21.84
C ASP A 12 -18.46 1.24 21.14
N TRP A 13 -17.30 1.22 21.80
CA TRP A 13 -16.10 0.58 21.28
C TRP A 13 -16.22 -0.95 21.15
N PRO A 14 -16.75 -1.70 22.16
CA PRO A 14 -16.97 -3.14 22.03
C PRO A 14 -17.80 -3.53 20.80
N LYS A 15 -18.88 -2.80 20.52
CA LYS A 15 -19.72 -3.06 19.34
C LYS A 15 -18.97 -2.84 18.03
N ILE A 16 -18.20 -1.75 17.93
CA ILE A 16 -17.38 -1.45 16.75
C ILE A 16 -16.36 -2.54 16.50
N VAL A 17 -15.65 -2.99 17.54
CA VAL A 17 -14.65 -4.07 17.43
C VAL A 17 -15.31 -5.38 16.99
N LYS A 18 -16.48 -5.72 17.54
CA LYS A 18 -17.23 -6.92 17.15
C LYS A 18 -17.62 -6.86 15.67
N GLU A 19 -18.16 -5.75 15.21
CA GLU A 19 -18.60 -5.57 13.82
C GLU A 19 -17.45 -5.69 12.82
N ILE A 20 -16.30 -5.07 13.12
CA ILE A 20 -15.09 -5.16 12.28
C ILE A 20 -14.57 -6.59 12.22
N LYS A 21 -14.57 -7.30 13.36
CA LYS A 21 -14.14 -8.70 13.43
C LYS A 21 -15.07 -9.63 12.61
N GLU A 22 -16.38 -9.46 12.74
CA GLU A 22 -17.38 -10.32 12.11
C GLU A 22 -17.49 -10.07 10.60
N ASN A 23 -17.53 -8.81 10.17
CA ASN A 23 -17.75 -8.47 8.77
C ASN A 23 -16.45 -8.38 7.96
N ARG A 24 -15.28 -8.44 8.63
CA ARG A 24 -13.96 -8.18 8.03
C ARG A 24 -13.89 -6.85 7.28
N GLU A 25 -14.67 -5.87 7.72
CA GLU A 25 -14.78 -4.56 7.08
C GLU A 25 -13.78 -3.57 7.66
N GLU A 26 -13.28 -2.67 6.81
CA GLU A 26 -12.45 -1.55 7.21
C GLU A 26 -13.35 -0.39 7.67
N LEU A 27 -13.03 0.20 8.82
CA LEU A 27 -13.69 1.38 9.35
C LEU A 27 -12.73 2.56 9.36
N VAL A 28 -13.06 3.60 8.59
CA VAL A 28 -12.32 4.85 8.54
C VAL A 28 -12.92 5.85 9.52
N ILE A 29 -12.11 6.30 10.47
CA ILE A 29 -12.48 7.35 11.42
C ILE A 29 -12.14 8.71 10.80
N LYS A 30 -13.10 9.63 10.86
CA LYS A 30 -12.98 11.00 10.34
C LYS A 30 -13.03 12.03 11.47
N GLU A 31 -12.30 13.11 11.30
CA GLU A 31 -12.45 14.34 12.08
C GLU A 31 -12.64 15.51 11.11
N LYS A 32 -13.78 16.21 11.20
CA LYS A 32 -14.11 17.33 10.28
C LYS A 32 -13.93 16.93 8.81
N ASP A 33 -14.54 15.80 8.42
CA ASP A 33 -14.47 15.16 7.09
C ASP A 33 -13.09 14.64 6.65
N LYS A 34 -12.03 14.83 7.43
CA LYS A 34 -10.69 14.32 7.12
C LYS A 34 -10.49 12.94 7.74
N PRO A 35 -10.01 11.93 6.99
CA PRO A 35 -9.64 10.64 7.57
C PRO A 35 -8.46 10.83 8.52
N VAL A 36 -8.61 10.35 9.76
CA VAL A 36 -7.57 10.47 10.82
C VAL A 36 -7.05 9.11 11.28
N ALA A 37 -7.86 8.06 11.18
CA ALA A 37 -7.46 6.70 11.53
C ALA A 37 -8.27 5.68 10.73
N VAL A 38 -7.75 4.45 10.66
CA VAL A 38 -8.46 3.29 10.12
C VAL A 38 -8.36 2.15 11.11
N ILE A 39 -9.47 1.44 11.30
CA ILE A 39 -9.50 0.19 12.06
C ILE A 39 -9.75 -0.92 11.06
N ILE A 40 -8.88 -1.93 11.12
CA ILE A 40 -8.94 -3.10 10.26
C ILE A 40 -8.85 -4.36 11.12
N PRO A 41 -9.38 -5.50 10.65
CA PRO A 41 -9.13 -6.78 11.30
C PRO A 41 -7.63 -7.05 11.39
N PHE A 42 -7.20 -7.64 12.51
CA PHE A 42 -5.78 -7.94 12.73
C PHE A 42 -5.21 -8.85 11.63
N SER A 43 -5.99 -9.80 11.12
CA SER A 43 -5.60 -10.66 9.99
C SER A 43 -5.30 -9.84 8.73
N SER A 44 -6.13 -8.85 8.42
CA SER A 44 -5.93 -7.97 7.26
C SER A 44 -4.66 -7.13 7.40
N TYR A 45 -4.36 -6.68 8.62
CA TYR A 45 -3.09 -6.01 8.92
C TYR A 45 -1.89 -6.94 8.69
N GLN A 46 -1.97 -8.20 9.14
CA GLN A 46 -0.92 -9.19 8.93
C GLN A 46 -0.70 -9.48 7.44
N ASP A 47 -1.78 -9.68 6.68
CA ASP A 47 -1.72 -9.91 5.23
C ASP A 47 -1.08 -8.74 4.50
N TRP A 48 -1.41 -7.50 4.91
CA TRP A 48 -0.78 -6.29 4.39
C TRP A 48 0.72 -6.24 4.70
N LEU A 49 1.13 -6.56 5.92
CA LEU A 49 2.55 -6.60 6.30
C LEU A 49 3.32 -7.64 5.47
N VAL A 50 2.77 -8.84 5.30
CA VAL A 50 3.36 -9.90 4.50
C VAL A 50 3.48 -9.48 3.04
N SER A 51 2.39 -8.94 2.47
CA SER A 51 2.36 -8.45 1.09
C SER A 51 3.37 -7.32 0.87
N LYS A 52 3.48 -6.39 1.81
CA LYS A 52 4.46 -5.30 1.77
C LYS A 52 5.89 -5.82 1.82
N LYS A 53 6.16 -6.82 2.67
CA LYS A 53 7.48 -7.49 2.74
C LYS A 53 7.82 -8.18 1.42
N LEU A 54 6.90 -8.98 0.87
CA LEU A 54 7.08 -9.68 -0.39
C LEU A 54 7.27 -8.72 -1.57
N ALA A 55 6.49 -7.64 -1.64
CA ALA A 55 6.63 -6.61 -2.65
C ALA A 55 8.00 -5.93 -2.57
N LYS A 56 8.45 -5.60 -1.35
CA LYS A 56 9.78 -5.03 -1.10
C LYS A 56 10.89 -5.99 -1.54
N GLU A 57 10.80 -7.27 -1.17
CA GLU A 57 11.77 -8.29 -1.57
C GLU A 57 11.83 -8.47 -3.09
N LYS A 58 10.67 -8.54 -3.76
CA LYS A 58 10.58 -8.62 -5.22
C LYS A 58 11.21 -7.39 -5.88
N PHE A 59 10.92 -6.19 -5.36
CA PHE A 59 11.50 -4.94 -5.85
C PHE A 59 13.03 -4.95 -5.74
N PHE A 60 13.59 -5.28 -4.58
CA PHE A 60 15.05 -5.34 -4.42
C PHE A 60 15.71 -6.42 -5.28
N LYS A 61 15.08 -7.60 -5.41
CA LYS A 61 15.57 -8.64 -6.32
C LYS A 61 15.62 -8.15 -7.77
N LEU A 62 14.60 -7.40 -8.20
CA LEU A 62 14.56 -6.83 -9.55
C LEU A 62 15.65 -5.77 -9.74
N VAL A 63 15.79 -4.83 -8.80
CA VAL A 63 16.83 -3.79 -8.84
C VAL A 63 18.23 -4.41 -8.89
N ASN A 64 18.52 -5.37 -8.01
CA ASN A 64 19.81 -6.07 -7.98
C ASN A 64 20.09 -6.78 -9.31
N LYS A 65 19.08 -7.48 -9.87
CA LYS A 65 19.22 -8.16 -11.16
C LYS A 65 19.50 -7.19 -12.30
N ILE A 66 18.89 -6.01 -12.30
CA ILE A 66 19.17 -4.96 -13.28
C ILE A 66 20.60 -4.46 -13.09
N GLN A 67 20.96 -4.08 -11.87
CA GLN A 67 22.29 -3.56 -11.54
C GLN A 67 23.42 -4.53 -11.92
N GLU A 68 23.24 -5.82 -11.68
CA GLU A 68 24.23 -6.85 -12.08
C GLU A 68 24.39 -6.93 -13.60
N ARG A 69 23.27 -6.90 -14.34
CA ARG A 69 23.28 -6.98 -15.81
C ARG A 69 23.88 -5.74 -16.44
N THR A 70 23.69 -4.58 -15.83
CA THR A 70 24.10 -3.29 -16.38
C THR A 70 25.37 -2.73 -15.74
N LYS A 71 26.08 -3.53 -14.93
CA LYS A 71 27.25 -3.09 -14.15
C LYS A 71 28.38 -2.47 -14.97
N LYS A 72 28.49 -2.84 -16.25
CA LYS A 72 29.53 -2.36 -17.19
C LYS A 72 29.00 -1.35 -18.20
N GLU A 73 27.72 -1.00 -18.13
CA GLU A 73 27.10 -0.03 -19.02
C GLU A 73 27.17 1.39 -18.42
N ASP A 74 27.18 2.39 -19.30
CA ASP A 74 27.12 3.79 -18.89
C ASP A 74 25.77 4.08 -18.22
N PRO A 75 25.75 4.57 -16.96
CA PRO A 75 24.53 4.93 -16.26
C PRO A 75 23.61 5.87 -17.04
N GLN A 76 24.16 6.83 -17.80
CA GLN A 76 23.35 7.80 -18.56
C GLN A 76 22.58 7.12 -19.69
N LYS A 77 23.16 6.09 -20.31
CA LYS A 77 22.51 5.31 -21.35
C LYS A 77 21.34 4.49 -20.80
N ILE A 78 21.51 3.88 -19.62
CA ILE A 78 20.46 3.14 -18.94
C ILE A 78 19.31 4.06 -18.56
N GLU A 79 19.62 5.23 -17.99
CA GLU A 79 18.61 6.21 -17.59
C GLU A 79 17.75 6.67 -18.78
N LYS A 80 18.39 6.90 -19.94
CA LYS A 80 17.68 7.23 -21.17
C LYS A 80 16.72 6.12 -21.61
N LEU A 81 17.17 4.87 -21.62
CA LEU A 81 16.34 3.71 -21.98
C LEU A 81 15.14 3.53 -21.03
N VAL A 82 15.34 3.72 -19.73
CA VAL A 82 14.27 3.66 -18.73
C VAL A 82 13.25 4.78 -18.96
N ASN A 83 13.71 6.01 -19.23
CA ASN A 83 12.83 7.15 -19.50
C ASN A 83 12.03 6.97 -20.80
N GLU A 84 12.62 6.38 -21.83
CA GLU A 84 11.94 6.03 -23.08
C GLU A 84 10.84 4.98 -22.83
N ALA A 85 11.16 3.89 -22.12
CA ALA A 85 10.18 2.87 -21.74
C ALA A 85 9.03 3.42 -20.90
N ILE A 86 9.31 4.31 -19.93
CA ILE A 86 8.26 4.97 -19.13
C ILE A 86 7.35 5.83 -20.02
N ARG A 87 7.91 6.57 -20.99
CA ARG A 87 7.11 7.40 -21.90
C ARG A 87 6.18 6.56 -22.77
N GLU A 88 6.64 5.42 -23.28
CA GLU A 88 5.80 4.51 -24.08
C GLU A 88 4.61 3.98 -23.27
N ILE A 89 4.85 3.54 -22.03
CA ILE A 89 3.77 3.06 -21.15
C ILE A 89 2.76 4.17 -20.83
N ARG A 90 3.22 5.41 -20.63
CA ARG A 90 2.35 6.54 -20.26
C ARG A 90 1.43 7.02 -21.39
N ASN A 91 1.80 6.71 -22.63
CA ASN A 91 1.05 7.06 -23.84
C ASN A 91 0.16 5.91 -24.34
N THR A 92 0.11 4.79 -23.61
CA THR A 92 -0.78 3.64 -23.84
C THR A 92 -1.95 3.70 -22.87
#